data_AF-A0A522FSN2-F1
#
_entry.id   AF-A0A522FSN2-F1
#
_cell.length_a   1.000
_cell.length_b   1.000
_cell.length_c   1.000
_cell.angle_alpha   90.00
_cell.angle_beta   90.00
_cell.angle_gamma   90.00
#
_symmetry.space_group_name_H-M   'P 1'
#
loop_
_entity.id
_entity.type
_entity.pdbx_description
1 polymer ?
#
loop_
_entity_poly.entity_id
_entity_poly.type
_entity_poly.pdbx_seq_one_letter_code
_entity_poly.pdbx_strand_id
1 'polypeptide(L)'
;MDIRLRIKYYIFSLSFVICFLLIKDTKIIAQDFPVRSGSIIFLEKKCNYCHSIKSQAIECLDTSIKPTLDLSTVGDSLNAEIFKDFLKKKIKLKYKKHPVAFKGNNDDFEILCKWLQNLTSVVY
;
A
#
# COMPACT_ATOMS: atom_id res chain seq x y z
N MET A 1 -4.66 -43.92 41.61
CA MET A 1 -4.59 -43.22 40.32
C MET A 1 -4.10 -44.21 39.27
N ASP A 2 -4.95 -44.56 38.31
CA ASP A 2 -4.79 -45.72 37.44
C ASP A 2 -3.62 -45.54 36.44
N ILE A 3 -2.76 -46.55 36.34
CA ILE A 3 -1.58 -46.54 35.45
C ILE A 3 -2.01 -46.39 33.99
N ARG A 4 -3.19 -46.90 33.63
CA ARG A 4 -3.76 -46.76 32.28
C ARG A 4 -4.16 -45.33 31.94
N LEU A 5 -4.56 -44.54 32.94
CA LEU A 5 -4.87 -43.11 32.77
C LEU A 5 -3.58 -42.30 32.55
N ARG A 6 -2.52 -42.58 33.32
CA ARG A 6 -1.22 -41.90 33.15
C ARG A 6 -0.57 -42.17 31.79
N ILE A 7 -0.65 -43.41 31.30
CA ILE A 7 -0.13 -43.79 29.97
C ILE A 7 -0.89 -43.08 28.84
N LYS A 8 -2.23 -42.95 28.96
CA LYS A 8 -3.03 -42.19 27.98
C LYS A 8 -2.69 -40.70 27.96
N TYR A 9 -2.51 -40.07 29.12
CA TYR A 9 -2.06 -38.68 29.21
C TYR A 9 -0.65 -38.48 28.65
N TYR A 10 0.26 -39.44 28.88
CA TYR A 10 1.62 -39.40 28.34
C TYR A 10 1.66 -39.58 26.83
N ILE A 11 0.83 -40.48 26.28
CA ILE A 11 0.70 -40.67 24.81
C ILE A 11 0.04 -39.44 24.17
N PHE A 12 -0.93 -38.84 24.85
CA PHE A 12 -1.60 -37.62 24.40
C PHE A 12 -0.67 -36.39 24.46
N SER A 13 0.13 -36.23 25.52
CA SER A 13 1.09 -35.13 25.65
C SER A 13 2.30 -35.30 24.73
N LEU A 14 2.78 -36.53 24.53
CA LEU A 14 3.89 -36.83 23.61
C LEU A 14 3.50 -36.57 22.15
N SER A 15 2.26 -36.88 21.76
CA SER A 15 1.73 -36.55 20.43
C SER A 15 1.64 -35.04 20.17
N PHE A 16 1.35 -34.23 21.21
CA PHE A 16 1.25 -32.78 21.09
C PHE A 16 2.61 -32.10 20.93
N VAL A 17 3.66 -32.63 21.57
CA VAL A 17 5.04 -32.13 21.47
C VAL A 17 5.68 -32.49 20.12
N ILE A 18 5.38 -33.66 19.56
CA ILE A 18 5.85 -34.08 18.23
C ILE A 18 5.26 -33.20 17.12
N CYS A 19 4.01 -32.73 17.28
CA CYS A 19 3.35 -31.84 16.32
C CYS A 19 4.02 -30.44 16.24
N PHE A 20 4.57 -29.94 17.35
CA PHE A 20 5.29 -28.65 17.38
C PHE A 20 6.71 -28.73 16.82
N LEU A 21 7.35 -29.90 16.84
CA LEU A 21 8.73 -30.08 16.36
C LEU A 21 8.87 -30.18 14.84
N LEU A 22 7.76 -30.24 14.10
CA LEU A 22 7.73 -30.28 12.64
C LEU A 22 7.56 -28.91 11.97
N ILE A 23 7.48 -27.82 12.73
CA ILE A 23 7.46 -26.44 12.20
C ILE A 23 8.91 -25.97 12.04
N LYS A 24 9.68 -26.60 11.16
CA LYS A 24 11.00 -26.11 10.77
C LYS A 24 10.95 -25.65 9.33
N ASP A 25 11.16 -24.34 9.18
CA ASP A 25 11.42 -23.64 7.93
C ASP A 25 10.25 -23.50 6.95
N THR A 26 9.17 -22.86 7.40
CA THR A 26 8.34 -22.12 6.43
C THR A 26 9.15 -20.91 5.97
N LYS A 27 9.90 -21.05 4.86
CA LYS A 27 10.23 -19.87 4.05
C LYS A 27 8.90 -19.23 3.69
N ILE A 28 8.65 -18.05 4.26
CA ILE A 28 7.58 -17.18 3.79
C ILE A 28 7.97 -16.86 2.35
N ILE A 29 7.40 -17.63 1.42
CA ILE A 29 7.35 -17.26 0.02
C ILE A 29 6.54 -15.98 0.06
N ALA A 30 7.21 -14.84 -0.14
CA ALA A 30 6.52 -13.61 -0.48
C ALA A 30 5.64 -13.99 -1.67
N GLN A 31 4.32 -14.09 -1.44
CA GLN A 31 3.40 -14.21 -2.54
C GLN A 31 3.66 -12.98 -3.40
N ASP A 32 4.15 -13.19 -4.62
CA ASP A 32 4.04 -12.20 -5.69
C ASP A 32 2.54 -12.00 -5.91
N PHE A 33 1.92 -11.23 -5.01
CA PHE A 33 0.63 -10.64 -5.24
C PHE A 33 0.74 -9.90 -6.57
N PRO A 34 -0.25 -10.04 -7.48
CA PRO A 34 -0.22 -9.28 -8.73
C PRO A 34 0.04 -7.83 -8.37
N VAL A 35 1.14 -7.27 -8.90
CA VAL A 35 1.60 -5.92 -8.57
C VAL A 35 0.45 -4.97 -8.85
N ARG A 36 -0.24 -4.55 -7.78
CA ARG A 36 -1.39 -3.67 -7.90
C ARG A 36 -0.91 -2.38 -8.54
N SER A 37 -1.60 -1.91 -9.58
CA SER A 37 -1.15 -0.68 -10.25
C SER A 37 -1.45 0.54 -9.36
N GLY A 38 -0.56 1.53 -9.40
CA GLY A 38 -0.80 2.80 -8.71
C GLY A 38 -2.02 3.54 -9.25
N SER A 39 -2.35 3.37 -10.54
CA SER A 39 -3.57 3.92 -11.16
C SER A 39 -4.86 3.35 -10.54
N ILE A 40 -4.90 2.05 -10.24
CA ILE A 40 -6.04 1.44 -9.55
C ILE A 40 -6.19 2.04 -8.15
N ILE A 41 -5.09 2.14 -7.40
CA ILE A 41 -5.11 2.72 -6.05
C ILE A 41 -5.55 4.19 -6.09
N PHE A 42 -5.08 4.96 -7.06
CA PHE A 42 -5.47 6.36 -7.25
C PHE A 42 -6.98 6.53 -7.40
N LEU A 43 -7.62 5.68 -8.21
CA LEU A 43 -9.07 5.69 -8.42
C LEU A 43 -9.84 5.23 -7.17
N GLU A 44 -9.42 4.12 -6.56
CA GLU A 44 -10.10 3.59 -5.38
C GLU A 44 -10.01 4.52 -4.17
N LYS A 45 -8.87 5.19 -4.00
CA LYS A 45 -8.67 6.19 -2.94
C LYS A 45 -9.24 7.56 -3.30
N LYS A 46 -9.97 7.65 -4.43
CA LYS A 46 -10.67 8.84 -4.92
C LYS A 46 -9.75 10.05 -5.07
N CYS A 47 -8.48 9.82 -5.41
CA CYS A 47 -7.56 10.90 -5.74
C CYS A 47 -8.04 11.66 -6.99
N ASN A 48 -8.75 10.97 -7.90
CA ASN A 48 -9.38 11.55 -9.08
C ASN A 48 -10.56 12.48 -8.75
N TYR A 49 -10.93 12.64 -7.49
CA TYR A 49 -11.95 13.63 -7.11
C TYR A 49 -11.45 15.07 -7.31
N CYS A 50 -10.16 15.34 -7.05
CA CYS A 50 -9.57 16.68 -7.18
C CYS A 50 -8.49 16.78 -8.27
N HIS A 51 -8.02 15.65 -8.78
CA HIS A 51 -6.86 15.56 -9.67
C HIS A 51 -7.20 14.78 -10.94
N SER A 52 -6.63 15.19 -12.06
CA SER A 52 -6.61 14.40 -13.29
C SER A 52 -5.22 13.84 -13.56
N ILE A 53 -5.14 12.81 -14.40
CA ILE A 53 -3.91 12.29 -15.00
C ILE A 53 -4.22 12.06 -16.46
N LYS A 54 -4.14 13.14 -17.24
CA LYS A 54 -4.45 13.16 -18.67
C LYS A 54 -3.59 12.19 -19.47
N SER A 55 -2.32 11.98 -19.10
CA SER A 55 -1.43 11.01 -19.75
C SER A 55 -1.93 9.56 -19.66
N GLN A 56 -2.89 9.28 -18.79
CA GLN A 56 -3.54 7.97 -18.64
C GLN A 56 -5.06 8.03 -18.78
N ALA A 57 -5.59 9.11 -19.38
CA ALA A 57 -7.03 9.33 -19.56
C ALA A 57 -7.86 9.25 -18.25
N ILE A 58 -7.26 9.63 -17.12
CA ILE A 58 -7.96 9.73 -15.84
C ILE A 58 -8.46 11.17 -15.67
N GLU A 59 -9.78 11.33 -15.72
CA GLU A 59 -10.43 12.62 -15.55
C GLU A 59 -10.69 12.95 -14.08
N CYS A 60 -10.74 14.25 -13.80
CA CYS A 60 -11.16 14.76 -12.49
C CYS A 60 -12.68 14.71 -12.38
N LEU A 61 -13.21 14.16 -11.27
CA LEU A 61 -14.65 14.08 -11.05
C LEU A 61 -15.27 15.42 -10.62
N ASP A 62 -14.54 16.22 -9.82
CA ASP A 62 -15.02 17.52 -9.37
C ASP A 62 -14.24 18.65 -10.05
N THR A 63 -14.82 19.20 -11.12
CA THR A 63 -14.26 20.31 -11.89
C THR A 63 -14.48 21.68 -11.22
N SER A 64 -15.27 21.73 -10.14
CA SER A 64 -15.51 22.96 -9.38
C SER A 64 -14.37 23.27 -8.40
N ILE A 65 -13.59 22.26 -8.02
CA ILE A 65 -12.45 22.40 -7.11
C ILE A 65 -11.25 22.99 -7.87
N LYS A 66 -10.90 24.23 -7.52
CA LYS A 66 -9.67 24.90 -8.00
C LYS A 66 -8.57 24.90 -6.92
N PRO A 67 -7.31 24.63 -7.30
CA PRO A 67 -6.86 24.22 -8.62
C PRO A 67 -7.07 22.71 -8.83
N THR A 68 -7.80 22.36 -9.88
CA THR A 68 -7.83 21.01 -10.45
C THR A 68 -6.45 20.78 -11.07
N LEU A 69 -5.57 20.09 -10.35
CA LEU A 69 -4.19 19.90 -10.77
C LEU A 69 -4.10 18.57 -11.54
N ASP A 70 -3.81 18.67 -12.84
CA ASP A 70 -3.35 17.54 -13.63
C ASP A 70 -1.98 17.10 -13.10
N LEU A 71 -1.85 15.80 -12.81
CA LEU A 71 -0.66 15.19 -12.22
C LEU A 71 0.15 14.38 -13.25
N SER A 72 -0.18 14.49 -14.54
CA SER A 72 0.48 13.74 -15.62
C SER A 72 2.01 13.84 -15.64
N THR A 73 2.57 14.93 -15.12
CA THR A 73 4.02 15.20 -15.08
C THR A 73 4.53 15.49 -13.67
N VAL A 74 3.79 15.09 -12.63
CA VAL A 74 4.13 15.44 -11.25
C VAL A 74 5.47 14.84 -10.80
N GLY A 75 5.89 13.73 -11.41
CA GLY A 75 7.16 13.07 -11.20
C GLY A 75 8.38 13.89 -11.64
N ASP A 76 8.21 14.84 -12.55
CA ASP A 76 9.30 15.72 -13.00
C ASP A 76 9.80 16.64 -11.89
N SER A 77 8.95 16.91 -10.88
CA SER A 77 9.25 17.86 -9.79
C SER A 77 9.32 17.22 -8.41
N LEU A 78 8.69 16.06 -8.21
CA LEU A 78 8.50 15.45 -6.89
C LEU A 78 8.79 13.95 -6.94
N ASN A 79 9.42 13.45 -5.87
CA ASN A 79 9.75 12.03 -5.74
C ASN A 79 8.82 11.30 -4.74
N ALA A 80 8.92 9.97 -4.67
CA ALA A 80 8.10 9.16 -3.77
C ALA A 80 8.16 9.59 -2.29
N GLU A 81 9.32 10.00 -1.78
CA GLU A 81 9.48 10.41 -0.38
C GLU A 81 8.72 11.71 -0.09
N ILE A 82 8.81 12.68 -1.00
CA ILE A 82 8.07 13.94 -0.90
C ILE A 82 6.56 13.68 -0.96
N PHE A 83 6.10 12.79 -1.85
CA PHE A 83 4.69 12.38 -1.87
C PHE A 83 4.25 11.76 -0.55
N LYS A 84 5.06 10.85 0.01
CA LYS A 84 4.74 10.21 1.29
C LYS A 84 4.56 11.24 2.39
N ASP A 85 5.50 12.16 2.52
CA ASP A 85 5.47 13.15 3.58
C ASP A 85 4.36 14.19 3.37
N PHE A 86 4.06 14.55 2.13
CA PHE A 86 2.98 15.49 1.82
C PHE A 86 1.60 14.88 2.07
N LEU A 87 1.36 13.65 1.61
CA LEU A 87 0.09 12.93 1.80
C LEU A 87 -0.14 12.48 3.25
N LYS A 88 0.94 12.32 4.04
CA LYS A 88 0.89 12.17 5.51
C LYS A 88 0.87 13.52 6.25
N LYS A 89 0.77 14.64 5.54
CA LYS A 89 0.69 16.00 6.12
C LYS A 89 1.88 16.40 7.00
N LYS A 90 3.06 15.80 6.79
CA LYS A 90 4.29 16.14 7.51
C LYS A 90 4.94 17.40 6.96
N ILE A 91 4.93 17.56 5.63
CA ILE A 91 5.47 18.75 4.95
C ILE A 91 4.38 19.63 4.35
N LYS A 92 4.76 20.83 3.92
CA LYS A 92 3.92 21.75 3.15
C LYS A 92 4.52 21.93 1.76
N LEU A 93 3.69 21.87 0.72
CA LEU A 93 4.07 22.26 -0.64
C LEU A 93 3.38 23.59 -0.96
N LYS A 94 4.11 24.55 -1.54
CA LYS A 94 3.60 25.90 -1.81
C LYS A 94 2.89 26.51 -0.58
N TYR A 95 3.51 26.35 0.60
CA TYR A 95 3.00 26.81 1.90
C TYR A 95 1.70 26.16 2.42
N LYS A 96 1.15 25.17 1.71
CA LYS A 96 -0.09 24.47 2.09
C LYS A 96 0.16 22.98 2.32
N LYS A 97 -0.60 22.36 3.22
CA LYS A 97 -0.68 20.89 3.34
C LYS A 97 -1.73 20.37 2.36
N HIS A 98 -1.61 19.10 1.95
CA HIS A 98 -2.70 18.45 1.23
C HIS A 98 -3.99 18.48 2.10
N PRO A 99 -5.18 18.78 1.54
CA PRO A 99 -6.40 18.93 2.32
C PRO A 99 -6.80 17.61 3.02
N VAL A 100 -6.56 16.48 2.36
CA VAL A 100 -6.92 15.15 2.85
C VAL A 100 -5.66 14.35 3.17
N ALA A 101 -5.58 13.73 4.34
CA ALA A 101 -4.50 12.79 4.62
C ALA A 101 -4.83 11.45 3.96
N PHE A 102 -3.83 10.76 3.43
CA PHE A 102 -4.04 9.44 2.85
C PHE A 102 -4.60 8.46 3.91
N LYS A 103 -5.55 7.62 3.49
CA LYS A 103 -6.16 6.56 4.32
C LYS A 103 -6.04 5.23 3.58
N GLY A 104 -5.42 4.24 4.22
CA GLY A 104 -5.20 2.91 3.64
C GLY A 104 -4.07 2.17 4.35
N ASN A 105 -3.74 0.97 3.87
CA ASN A 105 -2.56 0.24 4.31
C ASN A 105 -1.28 0.90 3.75
N ASN A 106 -0.12 0.54 4.32
CA ASN A 106 1.16 1.11 3.90
C ASN A 106 1.60 0.62 2.51
N ASP A 107 1.26 -0.61 2.12
CA ASP A 107 1.71 -1.17 0.84
C ASP A 107 1.08 -0.44 -0.36
N ASP A 108 -0.24 -0.21 -0.32
CA ASP A 108 -0.95 0.62 -1.30
C ASP A 108 -0.39 2.04 -1.33
N PHE A 109 -0.05 2.59 -0.17
CA PHE A 109 0.51 3.93 -0.07
C PHE A 109 1.88 4.03 -0.76
N GLU A 110 2.73 3.03 -0.55
CA GLU A 110 4.05 2.92 -1.17
C GLU A 110 3.94 2.78 -2.70
N ILE A 111 3.05 1.91 -3.18
CA ILE A 111 2.80 1.70 -4.60
C ILE A 111 2.30 3.00 -5.24
N LEU A 112 1.33 3.68 -4.61
CA LEU A 112 0.79 4.96 -5.11
C LEU A 112 1.89 6.02 -5.24
N CYS A 113 2.70 6.21 -4.21
CA CYS A 113 3.75 7.24 -4.22
C CYS A 113 4.84 6.95 -5.26
N LYS A 114 5.24 5.68 -5.40
CA LYS A 114 6.19 5.26 -6.46
C LYS A 114 5.61 5.46 -7.85
N TRP A 115 4.34 5.14 -8.05
CA TRP A 115 3.69 5.33 -9.34
C TRP A 115 3.56 6.82 -9.69
N LEU A 116 3.20 7.69 -8.75
CA LEU A 116 3.16 9.14 -8.96
C LEU A 116 4.52 9.72 -9.36
N GLN A 117 5.62 9.21 -8.79
CA GLN A 117 6.97 9.66 -9.16
C GLN A 117 7.32 9.31 -10.62
N ASN A 118 6.72 8.25 -11.16
CA ASN A 118 6.98 7.79 -12.53
C ASN A 118 6.06 8.49 -13.55
N LEU A 119 5.19 9.42 -13.11
CA LEU A 119 4.43 10.29 -14.00
C LEU A 119 5.31 11.44 -14.46
N THR A 120 6.19 11.16 -15.42
CA THR A 120 7.15 12.11 -15.99
C THR A 120 6.76 12.49 -17.41
N SER A 121 7.26 13.63 -17.90
CA SER A 121 7.10 14.04 -19.30
C SER A 121 7.83 13.13 -20.29
N VAL A 122 8.83 12.38 -19.83
CA VAL A 122 9.56 11.38 -20.62
C VAL A 122 8.86 10.02 -20.49
N VAL A 123 8.35 9.51 -21.61
CA VAL A 123 7.86 8.13 -21.75
C VAL A 123 8.99 7.32 -22.38
N TYR A 124 9.53 6.35 -21.63
CA TYR A 124 10.53 5.40 -22.12
C TYR A 124 9.90 4.27 -22.94
#